data_AF-A0A2V6YTZ7-F1
#
_entry.id   AF-A0A2V6YTZ7-F1
#
_cell.length_a   1.000
_cell.length_b   1.000
_cell.length_c   1.000
_cell.angle_alpha   90.00
_cell.angle_beta   90.00
_cell.angle_gamma   90.00
#
_symmetry.space_group_name_H-M   'P 1'
#
loop_
_entity.id
_entity.type
_entity.pdbx_description
1 polymer ?
#
loop_
_entity_poly.entity_id
_entity_poly.type
_entity_poly.pdbx_seq_one_letter_code
_entity_poly.pdbx_strand_id
1 'polypeptide(L)' 'MTTVGDRARRPQRNGVGPRSKLGLYAASIERWLHENPDLSSAEILSRVRVAGYRGGKSALYEFVRRLRPLGSG' A
#
# COMPACT_ATOMS: atom_id res chain seq x y z
N MET A 1 17.85 -36.39 -22.04
CA MET A 1 18.03 -34.94 -22.29
C MET A 1 16.72 -34.28 -21.91
N THR A 2 16.56 -33.97 -20.62
CA THR A 2 15.28 -33.62 -20.00
C THR A 2 15.19 -32.11 -19.87
N THR A 3 14.32 -31.46 -20.65
CA THR A 3 13.99 -30.05 -20.42
C THR A 3 13.01 -29.96 -19.25
N VAL A 4 13.56 -29.55 -18.11
CA VAL A 4 12.84 -29.20 -16.89
C VAL A 4 11.96 -27.97 -17.14
N GLY A 5 10.78 -27.99 -16.52
CA GLY A 5 9.70 -27.06 -16.77
C GLY A 5 9.91 -25.65 -16.23
N ASP A 6 9.12 -24.71 -16.78
CA ASP A 6 8.84 -23.43 -16.16
C ASP A 6 7.32 -23.21 -16.11
N ARG A 7 6.71 -23.73 -15.04
CA ARG A 7 5.40 -23.29 -14.55
C ARG A 7 5.66 -22.38 -13.36
N ALA A 8 5.75 -21.08 -13.57
CA ALA A 8 5.26 -20.07 -12.63
C ALA A 8 5.47 -18.66 -13.21
N ARG A 9 4.48 -18.16 -13.97
CA ARG A 9 4.26 -16.71 -14.06
C ARG A 9 3.84 -16.19 -12.68
N ARG A 10 4.83 -15.93 -11.82
CA ARG A 10 4.62 -15.18 -10.57
C ARG A 10 4.29 -13.74 -10.97
N PRO A 11 3.15 -13.16 -10.57
CA PRO A 11 2.87 -11.77 -10.86
C PRO A 11 4.00 -10.93 -10.25
N GLN A 12 4.57 -10.10 -11.12
CA GLN A 12 5.64 -9.19 -10.84
C GLN A 12 5.32 -8.42 -9.56
N ARG A 13 6.25 -8.50 -8.62
CA ARG A 13 6.25 -7.79 -7.36
C ARG A 13 6.44 -6.32 -7.73
N ASN A 14 5.35 -5.65 -8.07
CA ASN A 14 5.35 -4.21 -8.28
C ASN A 14 5.53 -3.60 -6.90
N GLY A 15 6.80 -3.51 -6.49
CA GLY A 15 7.25 -2.48 -5.58
C GLY A 15 6.58 -1.19 -6.03
N VAL A 16 5.94 -0.54 -5.07
CA VAL A 16 5.20 0.70 -5.24
C VAL A 16 6.21 1.74 -5.69
N GLY A 17 6.48 1.78 -7.00
CA GLY A 17 7.40 2.74 -7.57
C GLY A 17 6.84 4.15 -7.33
N PRO A 18 7.70 5.19 -7.36
CA PRO A 18 7.33 6.60 -7.14
C PRO A 18 6.18 7.14 -8.03
N ARG A 19 5.71 6.36 -9.02
CA ARG A 19 4.56 6.67 -9.89
C ARG A 19 3.29 5.85 -9.59
N SER A 20 3.21 5.19 -8.44
CA SER A 20 1.97 4.54 -8.05
C SER A 20 0.93 5.60 -7.72
N LYS A 21 -0.36 5.40 -8.07
CA LYS A 21 -1.47 6.32 -7.71
C LYS A 21 -1.50 6.67 -6.22
N LEU A 22 -0.91 5.81 -5.38
CA LEU A 22 -0.70 6.02 -3.95
C LEU A 22 0.38 7.07 -3.61
N GLY A 23 1.39 7.26 -4.45
CA GLY A 23 2.47 8.23 -4.23
C GLY A 23 1.96 9.67 -4.09
N LEU A 24 0.88 10.03 -4.80
CA LEU A 24 0.22 11.34 -4.65
C LEU A 24 -0.45 11.52 -3.28
N TYR A 25 -0.84 10.42 -2.63
CA TYR A 25 -1.48 10.43 -1.31
C TYR A 25 -0.53 10.02 -0.19
N ALA A 26 0.69 9.58 -0.51
CA ALA A 26 1.65 9.05 0.45
C ALA A 26 1.96 10.06 1.55
N ALA A 27 2.32 11.30 1.19
CA ALA A 27 2.60 12.37 2.14
C ALA A 27 1.39 12.69 3.05
N SER A 28 0.17 12.67 2.50
CA SER A 28 -1.05 12.88 3.29
C SER A 28 -1.30 11.73 4.28
N ILE A 29 -1.09 10.49 3.83
CA ILE A 29 -1.24 9.29 4.65
C ILE A 29 -0.19 9.26 5.78
N GLU A 30 1.07 9.59 5.46
CA GLU A 30 2.16 9.70 6.44
C GLU A 30 1.86 10.75 7.49
N ARG A 31 1.38 11.93 7.07
CA ARG A 31 0.97 12.99 7.99
C ARG A 31 -0.16 12.54 8.91
N TRP A 32 -1.21 11.93 8.37
CA TRP A 32 -2.33 11.46 9.19
C TRP A 32 -1.93 10.38 10.18
N LEU A 33 -1.03 9.47 9.79
CA LEU A 33 -0.49 8.44 10.70
C LEU A 33 0.49 9.00 11.72
N HIS A 34 1.22 10.07 11.39
CA HIS A 34 2.07 10.76 12.34
C HIS A 34 1.24 11.52 13.38
N GLU A 35 0.18 12.20 12.95
CA GLU A 35 -0.75 12.92 13.83
C GLU A 35 -1.59 11.94 14.68
N ASN A 36 -2.00 10.80 14.10
CA ASN A 36 -2.82 9.80 14.76
C ASN A 36 -2.39 8.38 14.31
N PRO A 37 -1.49 7.71 15.06
CA PRO A 37 -0.98 6.38 14.68
C PRO A 37 -2.07 5.29 14.71
N ASP A 38 -3.09 5.46 15.55
CA ASP A 38 -4.23 4.54 15.69
C ASP A 38 -5.26 4.67 14.56
N LEU A 39 -5.14 5.69 13.69
CA LEU A 39 -6.11 5.99 12.66
C LEU A 39 -6.36 4.78 11.74
N SER A 40 -7.59 4.28 11.74
CA SER A 40 -7.97 3.05 11.01
C SER A 40 -7.60 3.14 9.53
N SER A 41 -7.10 2.05 8.97
CA SER A 41 -6.81 1.98 7.54
C SER A 41 -8.07 2.17 6.68
N ALA A 42 -9.26 1.86 7.23
CA ALA A 42 -10.54 2.12 6.56
C ALA A 42 -10.89 3.63 6.52
N GLU A 43 -10.57 4.37 7.59
CA GLU A 43 -10.68 5.83 7.65
C GLU A 43 -9.75 6.48 6.62
N ILE A 44 -8.49 6.01 6.56
CA ILE A 44 -7.52 6.47 5.57
C ILE A 44 -8.03 6.20 4.15
N LEU A 45 -8.60 5.02 3.89
CA LEU A 45 -9.20 4.68 2.59
C LEU A 45 -10.34 5.62 2.22
N SER A 46 -11.21 5.95 3.18
CA SER A 46 -12.31 6.88 2.98
C SER A 46 -11.79 8.26 2.58
N ARG A 47 -10.81 8.80 3.33
CA ARG A 47 -10.21 10.12 3.06
C ARG A 47 -9.55 10.19 1.69
N VAL A 48 -8.75 9.19 1.30
CA VAL A 48 -8.13 9.19 -0.04
C VAL A 48 -9.16 9.02 -1.15
N ARG A 49 -10.28 8.31 -0.91
CA ARG A 49 -11.36 8.17 -1.90
C ARG A 49 -12.08 9.49 -2.14
N VAL A 50 -12.34 10.27 -1.09
CA VAL A 50 -12.86 11.64 -1.21
C VAL A 50 -11.91 12.51 -2.03
N ALA A 51 -10.60 12.34 -1.83
CA ALA A 51 -9.56 13.02 -2.61
C ALA A 51 -9.38 12.49 -4.05
N GLY A 52 -10.13 11.47 -4.48
CA GLY A 52 -10.12 10.94 -5.86
C GLY A 52 -9.33 9.64 -6.05
N TYR A 53 -8.88 8.98 -4.98
CA TYR A 53 -8.19 7.70 -5.10
C TYR A 53 -9.12 6.59 -5.60
N ARG A 54 -8.81 6.09 -6.80
CA ARG A 54 -9.48 4.94 -7.43
C ARG A 54 -8.64 3.65 -7.42
N GLY A 55 -7.53 3.63 -6.68
CA GLY A 55 -6.69 2.44 -6.59
C GLY A 55 -7.27 1.34 -5.69
N GLY A 56 -6.58 0.19 -5.66
CA GLY A 56 -7.02 -0.97 -4.89
C GLY A 56 -6.96 -0.71 -3.38
N LYS A 57 -7.92 -1.30 -2.64
CA LYS A 57 -7.96 -1.26 -1.17
C LYS A 57 -6.73 -1.96 -0.57
N SER A 58 -6.34 -3.11 -1.11
CA SER A 58 -5.20 -3.90 -0.62
C SER A 58 -3.86 -3.17 -0.74
N ALA A 59 -3.65 -2.41 -1.81
CA ALA A 59 -2.43 -1.62 -1.98
C ALA A 59 -2.32 -0.51 -0.93
N LEU A 60 -3.44 0.12 -0.56
CA LEU A 60 -3.48 1.10 0.53
C LEU A 60 -3.22 0.42 1.88
N TYR A 61 -3.86 -0.72 2.14
CA TYR A 61 -3.68 -1.44 3.40
C TYR A 61 -2.23 -1.89 3.62
N GLU A 62 -1.59 -2.44 2.58
CA GLU A 62 -0.17 -2.79 2.64
C GLU A 62 0.73 -1.56 2.84
N PHE A 63 0.40 -0.43 2.23
CA PHE A 63 1.13 0.82 2.41
C PHE A 63 1.02 1.34 3.86
N VAL A 64 -0.20 1.45 4.39
CA VAL A 64 -0.44 1.86 5.79
C VAL A 64 0.22 0.90 6.78
N ARG A 65 0.16 -0.42 6.53
CA ARG A 65 0.81 -1.43 7.35
C ARG A 65 2.33 -1.26 7.40
N ARG A 66 2.97 -0.83 6.31
CA ARG A 66 4.41 -0.55 6.27
C ARG A 66 4.79 0.76 6.95
N LEU A 67 3.90 1.76 6.91
CA LEU A 67 4.12 3.06 7.52
C LEU A 67 3.94 3.04 9.03
N ARG A 68 3.03 2.20 9.53
CA ARG A 68 2.90 2.01 10.98
C ARG A 68 4.22 1.41 11.49
N PRO A 69 4.90 2.05 12.46
CA PRO A 69 6.02 1.41 13.10
C PRO A 69 5.52 0.07 13.64
N LEU A 70 6.25 -1.00 13.35
CA LEU A 70 6.02 -2.34 13.88
C LEU A 70 6.29 -2.30 15.39
N GLY A 71 5.41 -1.61 16.14
CA GLY A 71 5.40 -1.55 17.58
C GLY A 71 4.85 -2.86 18.10
N SER A 72 5.79 -3.72 18.51
CA SER A 72 5.67 -4.60 19.67
C SER A 72 4.66 -5.74 19.55
N GLY A 73 5.10 -6.82 18.90
CA GLY A 73 4.99 -8.13 19.53
C GLY A 73 6.29 -8.40 20.29
#